data_AF-A0A7S2F133-F1
#
_entry.id   AF-A0A7S2F133-F1
#
_cell.length_a   1.000
_cell.length_b   1.000
_cell.length_c   1.000
_cell.angle_alpha   90.00
_cell.angle_beta   90.00
_cell.angle_gamma   90.00
#
_symmetry.space_group_name_H-M   'P 1'
#
loop_
_entity.id
_entity.type
_entity.pdbx_description
1 polymer ?
#
loop_
_entity_poly.entity_id
_entity_poly.type
_entity_poly.pdbx_seq_one_letter_code
_entity_poly.pdbx_strand_id
1 'polypeptide(L)'
;CRKFGLTVAHSRSHRYGANVRDDLVGKGDEGYEFCPSVAPVEGEIVVDKWTFGAFASTRLEEELRARGVERILLCGVLTNVCVFATAVQAIDRFMRVCLVEDACAGFR
;
A
#
# COMPACT_ATOMS: atom_id res chain seq x y z
N CYS A 1 -10.42 9.42 6.39
CA CYS A 1 -9.62 10.09 5.34
C CYS A 1 -10.47 10.91 4.38
N ARG A 2 -11.35 10.29 3.58
CA ARG A 2 -12.21 10.96 2.57
C ARG A 2 -12.95 12.20 3.08
N LYS A 3 -13.66 12.08 4.21
CA LYS A 3 -14.39 13.20 4.85
C LYS A 3 -13.51 14.42 5.17
N PHE A 4 -12.22 14.20 5.40
CA PHE A 4 -11.26 15.23 5.77
C PHE A 4 -10.40 15.69 4.60
N GLY A 5 -10.71 15.27 3.36
CA GLY A 5 -9.96 15.67 2.16
C GLY A 5 -8.52 15.16 2.11
N LEU A 6 -8.19 14.11 2.88
CA LEU A 6 -6.86 13.52 2.85
C LEU A 6 -6.65 12.73 1.56
N THR A 7 -5.44 12.80 0.99
CA THR A 7 -4.99 11.88 -0.04
C THR A 7 -5.06 10.44 0.48
N VAL A 8 -5.74 9.57 -0.27
CA VAL A 8 -5.82 8.13 0.02
C VAL A 8 -5.05 7.35 -1.03
N ALA A 9 -4.24 6.40 -0.58
CA ALA A 9 -3.49 5.49 -1.45
C ALA A 9 -3.73 4.04 -1.02
N HIS A 10 -3.94 3.18 -2.00
CA HIS A 10 -4.15 1.75 -1.84
C HIS A 10 -3.03 0.99 -2.51
N SER A 11 -2.42 0.04 -1.81
CA SER A 11 -1.45 -0.87 -2.40
C SER A 11 -2.04 -2.28 -2.47
N ARG A 12 -1.89 -2.94 -3.61
CA ARG A 12 -2.25 -4.35 -3.80
C ARG A 12 -1.02 -5.13 -4.22
N SER A 13 -0.77 -6.26 -3.56
CA SER A 13 0.26 -7.20 -4.02
C SER A 13 -0.22 -7.87 -5.30
N HIS A 14 0.59 -7.84 -6.36
CA HIS A 14 0.21 -8.34 -7.68
C HIS A 14 1.33 -9.16 -8.30
N ARG A 15 0.96 -10.30 -8.89
CA ARG A 15 1.85 -11.16 -9.68
C ARG A 15 2.17 -10.55 -11.04
N TYR A 16 3.44 -10.21 -11.28
CA TYR A 16 3.96 -9.71 -12.56
C TYR A 16 4.68 -10.84 -13.33
N GLY A 17 3.93 -11.84 -13.77
CA GLY A 17 4.43 -12.96 -14.58
C GLY A 17 5.19 -14.05 -13.79
N ALA A 18 5.43 -15.19 -14.44
CA ALA A 18 5.90 -16.43 -13.80
C ALA A 18 7.32 -16.37 -13.19
N ASN A 19 8.11 -15.32 -13.47
CA ASN A 19 9.50 -15.22 -13.03
C ASN A 19 9.70 -14.32 -11.79
N VAL A 20 8.64 -13.66 -11.29
CA VAL A 20 8.73 -12.76 -10.14
C VAL A 20 7.50 -12.95 -9.26
N ARG A 21 7.68 -13.58 -8.10
CA ARG A 21 6.66 -13.76 -7.04
C ARG A 21 5.40 -14.51 -7.51
N ASP A 22 5.60 -15.77 -7.90
CA ASP A 22 4.52 -16.70 -8.25
C ASP A 22 3.60 -17.04 -7.07
N ASP A 23 4.05 -16.78 -5.83
CA ASP A 23 3.29 -16.83 -4.58
C ASP A 23 2.12 -15.82 -4.51
N LEU A 24 2.11 -14.81 -5.39
CA LEU A 24 1.08 -13.78 -5.39
C LEU A 24 -0.12 -14.11 -6.30
N VAL A 25 -1.27 -13.55 -5.92
CA VAL A 25 -2.50 -13.58 -6.73
C VAL A 25 -2.43 -12.57 -7.88
N GLY A 26 -3.07 -12.90 -8.99
CA GLY A 26 -3.23 -12.06 -10.17
C GLY A 26 -4.70 -11.70 -10.44
N LYS A 27 -4.91 -10.86 -11.46
CA LYS A 27 -6.25 -10.46 -11.87
C LYS A 27 -7.10 -11.68 -12.24
N GLY A 28 -8.26 -11.81 -11.61
CA GLY A 28 -9.17 -12.95 -11.77
C GLY A 28 -9.00 -14.05 -10.72
N ASP A 29 -7.91 -14.04 -9.96
CA ASP A 29 -7.73 -14.97 -8.84
C ASP A 29 -8.58 -14.52 -7.64
N GLU A 30 -9.06 -15.49 -6.85
CA GLU A 30 -9.75 -15.20 -5.60
C GLU A 30 -8.82 -14.44 -4.63
N GLY A 31 -9.36 -13.43 -3.96
CA GLY A 31 -8.61 -12.59 -3.03
C GLY A 31 -7.71 -11.53 -3.69
N TYR A 32 -7.74 -11.40 -5.02
CA TYR A 32 -7.00 -10.33 -5.71
C TYR A 32 -7.64 -8.95 -5.53
N GLU A 33 -8.96 -8.86 -5.60
CA GLU A 33 -9.64 -7.55 -5.52
C GLU A 33 -9.66 -6.99 -4.10
N PHE A 34 -9.72 -5.65 -3.99
CA PHE A 34 -9.86 -4.98 -2.71
C PHE A 34 -11.17 -5.39 -2.02
N CYS A 35 -11.13 -5.50 -0.69
CA CYS A 35 -12.34 -5.72 0.09
C CYS A 35 -13.35 -4.58 -0.17
N PRO A 36 -14.65 -4.87 -0.44
CA PRO A 36 -15.62 -3.86 -0.83
C PRO A 36 -15.75 -2.68 0.15
N SER A 37 -15.56 -2.91 1.46
CA SER A 37 -15.66 -1.86 2.48
C SER A 37 -14.54 -0.82 2.43
N VAL A 38 -13.42 -1.13 1.79
CA VAL A 38 -12.24 -0.26 1.64
C VAL A 38 -11.81 -0.10 0.18
N ALA A 39 -12.69 -0.46 -0.77
CA ALA A 39 -12.40 -0.34 -2.18
C ALA A 39 -12.02 1.11 -2.56
N PRO A 40 -11.04 1.30 -3.47
CA PRO A 40 -10.69 2.62 -3.97
C PRO A 40 -11.88 3.31 -4.62
N VAL A 41 -11.91 4.64 -4.54
CA VAL A 41 -12.83 5.48 -5.31
C VAL A 41 -12.06 6.39 -6.27
N GLU A 42 -12.80 7.05 -7.18
CA GLU A 42 -12.22 7.95 -8.17
C GLU A 42 -11.28 9.00 -7.54
N GLY A 43 -10.11 9.19 -8.15
CA GLY A 43 -9.07 10.12 -7.68
C GLY A 43 -8.15 9.61 -6.57
N GLU A 44 -8.44 8.46 -5.94
CA GLU A 44 -7.52 7.82 -4.98
C GLU A 44 -6.36 7.12 -5.71
N ILE A 45 -5.19 7.09 -5.10
CA ILE A 45 -4.01 6.42 -5.68
C ILE A 45 -4.20 4.91 -5.52
N VAL A 46 -3.98 4.15 -6.60
CA VAL A 46 -3.93 2.68 -6.56
C VAL A 46 -2.61 2.24 -7.17
N VAL A 47 -1.84 1.45 -6.42
CA VAL A 47 -0.58 0.89 -6.89
C VAL A 47 -0.56 -0.63 -6.76
N ASP A 48 -0.16 -1.29 -7.84
CA ASP A 48 0.13 -2.71 -7.86
C ASP A 48 1.62 -2.92 -7.60
N LYS A 49 1.95 -3.66 -6.54
CA LYS A 49 3.34 -3.91 -6.11
C LYS A 49 3.69 -5.39 -6.20
N TRP A 50 4.92 -5.71 -6.61
CA TRP A 50 5.48 -7.06 -6.53
C TRP A 50 6.57 -7.18 -5.45
N THR A 51 6.86 -6.09 -4.74
CA THR A 51 7.75 -6.07 -3.56
C THR A 51 6.96 -6.06 -2.26
N PHE A 52 7.63 -6.36 -1.13
CA PHE A 52 6.98 -6.27 0.18
C PHE A 52 6.53 -4.84 0.50
N GLY A 53 7.47 -3.88 0.44
CA GLY A 53 7.15 -2.47 0.58
C GLY A 53 6.52 -1.89 -0.69
N ALA A 54 5.66 -0.89 -0.51
CA ALA A 54 4.87 -0.30 -1.60
C ALA A 54 5.64 0.68 -2.49
N PHE A 55 6.84 1.14 -2.12
CA PHE A 55 7.55 2.17 -2.88
C PHE A 55 8.46 1.59 -3.97
N ALA A 56 9.14 0.48 -3.70
CA ALA A 56 10.23 0.02 -4.57
C ALA A 56 9.81 -0.41 -5.98
N SER A 57 8.58 -0.90 -6.15
CA SER A 57 8.05 -1.39 -7.43
C SER A 57 6.95 -0.51 -8.02
N THR A 58 6.73 0.69 -7.47
CA THR A 58 5.58 1.52 -7.86
C THR A 58 5.97 3.00 -7.99
N ARG A 59 5.04 3.80 -8.52
CA ARG A 59 5.17 5.26 -8.60
C ARG A 59 4.61 5.97 -7.35
N LEU A 60 4.41 5.26 -6.24
CA LEU A 60 3.77 5.80 -5.04
C LEU A 60 4.46 7.06 -4.51
N GLU A 61 5.79 7.12 -4.54
CA GLU A 61 6.52 8.32 -4.09
C GLU A 61 6.21 9.54 -4.95
N GLU A 62 6.22 9.38 -6.27
CA GLU A 62 5.94 10.46 -7.23
C GLU A 62 4.51 11.01 -7.03
N GLU A 63 3.53 10.10 -6.92
CA GLU A 63 2.13 10.45 -6.68
C GLU A 63 1.91 11.19 -5.36
N LEU A 64 2.53 10.71 -4.28
CA LEU A 64 2.44 11.34 -2.96
C LEU A 64 3.09 12.73 -2.97
N ARG A 65 4.26 12.88 -3.57
CA ARG A 65 4.97 14.16 -3.66
C ARG A 65 4.25 15.17 -4.55
N ALA A 66 3.70 14.74 -5.68
CA ALA A 66 2.90 15.59 -6.56
C ALA A 66 1.68 16.17 -5.84
N ARG A 67 1.17 15.49 -4.80
CA ARG A 67 0.06 15.93 -3.95
C ARG A 67 0.51 16.62 -2.66
N GLY A 68 1.81 16.90 -2.50
CA GLY A 68 2.36 17.58 -1.32
C GLY A 68 2.31 16.76 -0.03
N VAL A 69 2.28 15.43 -0.12
CA VAL A 69 2.21 14.56 1.08
C VAL A 69 3.59 14.39 1.72
N GLU A 70 3.69 14.78 2.98
CA GLU A 70 4.89 14.59 3.82
C GLU A 70 4.66 13.63 5.00
N ARG A 71 3.40 13.35 5.33
CA ARG A 71 2.98 12.56 6.49
C ARG A 71 2.02 11.46 6.06
N ILE A 72 2.28 10.24 6.51
CA ILE A 72 1.53 9.04 6.15
C ILE A 72 0.90 8.45 7.40
N LEU A 73 -0.42 8.27 7.37
CA LEU A 73 -1.12 7.32 8.23
C LEU A 73 -1.10 5.97 7.52
N LEU A 74 -0.39 5.00 8.08
CA LEU A 74 -0.18 3.68 7.47
C LEU A 74 -1.00 2.62 8.21
N CYS A 75 -1.66 1.74 7.45
CA CYS A 75 -2.41 0.61 7.98
C CYS A 75 -2.45 -0.54 6.96
N GLY A 76 -2.99 -1.70 7.36
CA GLY A 76 -3.21 -2.84 6.47
C GLY A 76 -2.61 -4.16 6.97
N VAL A 77 -2.36 -5.07 6.03
CA VAL A 77 -1.90 -6.44 6.31
C VAL A 77 -0.79 -6.85 5.33
N LEU A 78 0.24 -7.59 5.74
CA LEU A 78 0.58 -8.04 7.10
C LEU A 78 1.45 -7.02 7.84
N THR A 79 1.16 -6.76 9.12
CA THR A 79 1.88 -5.79 9.98
C THR A 79 3.40 -5.99 9.95
N ASN A 80 3.84 -7.22 10.18
CA ASN A 80 5.25 -7.61 10.29
C ASN A 80 5.95 -7.85 8.94
N VAL A 81 5.26 -7.64 7.81
CA VAL A 81 5.81 -7.88 6.47
C VAL A 81 5.64 -6.65 5.59
N CYS A 82 4.49 -6.51 4.92
CA CYS A 82 4.26 -5.46 3.92
C CYS A 82 4.14 -4.08 4.56
N VAL A 83 3.45 -3.99 5.71
CA VAL A 83 3.25 -2.73 6.42
C VAL A 83 4.59 -2.24 6.98
N PHE A 84 5.34 -3.11 7.67
CA PHE A 84 6.68 -2.80 8.16
C PHE A 84 7.64 -2.36 7.03
N ALA A 85 7.73 -3.15 5.95
CA ALA A 85 8.59 -2.80 4.81
C ALA A 85 8.21 -1.46 4.17
N THR A 86 6.93 -1.14 4.09
CA THR A 86 6.44 0.15 3.58
C THR A 86 6.80 1.30 4.53
N ALA A 87 6.68 1.11 5.84
CA ALA A 87 7.06 2.10 6.84
C ALA A 87 8.56 2.45 6.75
N VAL A 88 9.44 1.45 6.69
CA VAL A 88 10.89 1.65 6.54
C VAL A 88 11.19 2.41 5.25
N GLN A 89 10.62 1.97 4.13
CA GLN A 89 10.81 2.65 2.83
C GLN A 89 10.33 4.11 2.82
N ALA A 90 9.25 4.43 3.53
CA ALA A 90 8.75 5.80 3.65
C ALA A 90 9.67 6.66 4.52
N ILE A 91 10.16 6.12 5.64
CA ILE A 91 11.11 6.82 6.54
C ILE A 91 12.41 7.13 5.80
N ASP A 92 12.96 6.19 5.03
CA ASP A 92 14.16 6.40 4.20
C ASP A 92 13.97 7.46 3.11
N ARG A 93 12.71 7.77 2.76
CA ARG A 93 12.33 8.84 1.82
C ARG A 93 11.99 10.15 2.51
N PHE A 94 12.32 10.27 3.80
CA PHE A 94 12.06 11.43 4.66
C PHE A 94 10.56 11.75 4.83
N MET A 95 9.69 10.75 4.66
CA MET A 95 8.26 10.88 5.00
C MET A 95 8.02 10.50 6.45
N ARG A 96 7.12 11.23 7.13
CA ARG A 96 6.77 10.94 8.53
C ARG A 96 5.66 9.90 8.59
N VAL A 97 5.90 8.78 9.26
CA VAL A 97 4.92 7.68 9.33
C VAL A 97 4.30 7.58 10.72
N CYS A 98 2.98 7.44 10.77
CA CYS A 98 2.24 7.04 11.95
C CYS A 98 1.46 5.76 11.61
N LEU A 99 1.72 4.69 12.36
CA LEU A 99 1.00 3.43 12.21
C LEU A 99 -0.35 3.53 12.92
N VAL A 100 -1.42 3.15 12.23
CA VAL A 100 -2.77 3.05 12.80
C VAL A 100 -2.94 1.61 13.29
N GLU A 101 -2.58 1.39 14.55
CA GLU A 101 -2.41 0.04 15.14
C GLU A 101 -3.67 -0.82 15.06
N ASP A 102 -4.84 -0.26 15.37
CA ASP A 102 -6.14 -0.95 15.33
C ASP A 102 -6.63 -1.27 13.90
N ALA A 103 -5.97 -0.71 12.89
CA ALA A 103 -6.20 -1.01 11.47
C ALA A 103 -5.07 -1.88 10.87
N CYS A 104 -4.24 -2.50 11.71
CA CYS A 104 -3.18 -3.41 11.29
C CYS A 104 -3.43 -4.84 11.80
N ALA A 105 -3.09 -5.84 10.99
CA ALA A 105 -3.10 -7.23 11.43
C ALA A 105 -1.94 -8.04 10.82
N GLY A 106 -1.47 -9.04 11.57
CA GLY A 106 -0.36 -9.90 11.18
C GLY A 106 -0.42 -11.24 11.92
N PHE A 107 0.43 -12.18 11.49
CA PHE A 107 0.62 -13.47 12.15
C PHE A 107 1.93 -13.48 12.90
N ARG A 108 2.02 -14.30 13.95
CA ARG A 108 3.20 -14.46 14.79
C ARG A 108 3.93 -15.74 14.45
#